data_AF-A0A447RIP4-F1
#
_entry.id   AF-A0A447RIP4-F1
#
_cell.length_a   1.000
_cell.length_b   1.000
_cell.length_c   1.000
_cell.angle_alpha   90.00
_cell.angle_beta   90.00
_cell.angle_gamma   90.00
#
_symmetry.space_group_name_H-M   'P 1'
#
loop_
_entity.id
_entity.type
_entity.pdbx_description
1 polymer ?
#
loop_
_entity_poly.entity_id
_entity_poly.type
_entity_poly.pdbx_seq_one_letter_code
_entity_poly.pdbx_strand_id
1 'polypeptide(L)'
;MTARLSGKTTFFPEIVNPDDGTPLEDGEHGELLFTTLTKEALPVIRYRTRDLTRLLPGTARTMRRMDRISGRSDDMLIIRGVNVFPLAAGRGDPQV
;
A
#
# COMPACT_ATOMS: atom_id res chain seq x y z
N MET A 1 29.46 13.25 -2.88
CA MET A 1 28.04 13.64 -2.97
C MET A 1 27.32 13.08 -1.74
N THR A 2 27.21 13.88 -0.68
CA THR A 2 26.58 13.43 0.58
C THR A 2 25.13 13.88 0.57
N ALA A 3 24.21 12.98 0.23
CA ALA A 3 22.78 13.25 0.36
C ALA A 3 22.43 13.24 1.84
N ARG A 4 22.39 14.43 2.45
CA ARG A 4 21.81 14.66 3.77
C ARG A 4 20.30 14.48 3.63
N LEU A 5 19.77 13.31 3.96
CA LEU A 5 18.33 13.07 3.98
C LEU A 5 17.75 13.71 5.25
N SER A 6 17.38 14.99 5.11
CA SER A 6 16.39 15.66 5.96
C SER A 6 15.10 14.80 6.01
N GLY A 7 14.32 14.88 7.09
CA GLY A 7 13.11 14.08 7.35
C GLY A 7 11.99 14.21 6.29
N LYS A 8 12.27 13.73 5.08
CA LYS A 8 11.47 13.91 3.88
C LYS A 8 10.51 12.74 3.75
N THR A 9 9.21 13.06 3.72
CA THR A 9 8.18 12.07 3.42
C THR A 9 8.32 11.65 1.95
N THR A 10 8.76 10.42 1.72
CA THR A 10 9.01 9.90 0.36
C THR A 10 7.75 9.28 -0.26
N PHE A 11 6.81 8.87 0.58
CA PHE A 11 5.59 8.18 0.16
C PHE A 11 4.37 8.86 0.76
N PHE A 12 3.36 9.07 -0.06
CA PHE A 12 2.04 9.54 0.34
C PHE A 12 1.09 8.33 0.40
N PRO A 13 0.59 7.97 1.60
CA PRO A 13 -0.36 6.86 1.76
C PRO A 13 -1.81 7.34 1.63
N GLU A 14 -2.63 6.47 1.04
CA GLU A 14 -4.08 6.59 0.92
C GLU A 14 -4.72 5.25 1.32
N ILE A 15 -5.93 5.28 1.88
CA ILE A 15 -6.78 4.10 2.07
C ILE A 15 -7.99 4.22 1.15
N VAL A 16 -8.32 3.15 0.44
CA VAL A 16 -9.48 3.08 -0.44
C VAL A 16 -10.30 1.83 -0.18
N ASN A 17 -11.58 1.87 -0.59
CA ASN A 17 -12.37 0.65 -0.71
C ASN A 17 -11.73 -0.26 -1.78
N PRO A 18 -11.44 -1.54 -1.46
CA PRO A 18 -10.77 -2.46 -2.39
C PRO A 18 -11.60 -2.76 -3.65
N ASP A 19 -12.93 -2.66 -3.59
CA ASP A 19 -13.84 -3.05 -4.66
C ASP A 19 -13.98 -1.96 -5.73
N ASP A 20 -14.19 -0.70 -5.32
CA ASP A 20 -14.48 0.42 -6.22
C ASP A 20 -13.40 1.52 -6.23
N GLY A 21 -12.41 1.46 -5.34
CA GLY A 21 -11.31 2.42 -5.25
C GLY A 21 -11.69 3.79 -4.68
N THR A 22 -12.87 3.93 -4.08
CA THR A 22 -13.30 5.16 -3.41
C THR A 22 -12.42 5.45 -2.18
N PRO A 23 -11.97 6.71 -1.97
CA PRO A 23 -11.18 7.06 -0.80
C PRO A 23 -11.97 6.86 0.50
N LEU A 24 -11.29 6.33 1.52
CA LEU A 24 -11.82 6.15 2.87
C LEU A 24 -11.15 7.12 3.84
N GLU A 25 -11.83 7.43 4.94
CA GLU A 25 -11.31 8.33 5.97
C GLU A 25 -10.20 7.66 6.80
N ASP A 26 -9.34 8.48 7.43
CA ASP A 26 -8.34 7.96 8.37
C ASP A 26 -9.04 7.20 9.51
N GLY A 27 -8.65 5.94 9.74
CA GLY A 27 -9.20 5.05 10.74
C GLY A 27 -10.10 3.95 10.18
N GLU A 28 -10.61 4.12 8.95
CA GLU A 28 -11.38 3.11 8.25
C GLU A 28 -10.48 2.03 7.62
N HIS A 29 -10.97 0.78 7.63
CA HIS A 29 -10.24 -0.34 7.05
C HIS A 29 -10.47 -0.42 5.54
N GLY A 30 -9.37 -0.53 4.79
CA GLY A 30 -9.40 -0.67 3.33
C GLY A 30 -8.05 -1.07 2.76
N GLU A 31 -7.88 -0.91 1.45
CA GLU A 31 -6.64 -1.19 0.76
C GLU A 31 -5.69 0.00 0.79
N LEU A 32 -4.43 -0.26 1.09
CA LEU A 32 -3.37 0.75 1.08
C LEU A 32 -2.86 1.04 -0.33
N LEU A 33 -2.80 2.33 -0.65
CA LEU A 33 -2.15 2.84 -1.84
C LEU A 33 -0.93 3.69 -1.47
N PHE A 34 0.07 3.69 -2.36
CA PHE A 34 1.22 4.60 -2.25
C PHE A 34 1.42 5.43 -3.50
N THR A 35 1.74 6.71 -3.29
CA THR A 35 2.30 7.60 -4.30
C THR A 35 3.69 8.03 -3.86
N THR A 36 4.71 7.84 -4.68
CA THR A 36 6.07 8.36 -4.39
C THR A 36 6.15 9.83 -4.71
N LEU A 37 6.62 10.64 -3.76
CA LEU A 37 6.72 12.09 -3.94
C LEU A 37 8.10 12.55 -4.41
N THR A 38 9.14 11.74 -4.19
CA THR A 38 10.53 12.20 -4.36
C THR A 38 11.42 11.18 -5.08
N LYS A 39 10.86 10.09 -5.60
CA LYS A 39 11.62 9.09 -6.36
C LYS A 39 11.66 9.48 -7.84
N GLU A 40 12.86 9.70 -8.37
CA GLU A 40 13.07 10.08 -9.77
C GLU A 40 13.17 8.86 -10.70
N ALA A 41 13.85 7.79 -10.26
CA ALA A 41 14.09 6.62 -11.10
C ALA A 41 12.85 5.72 -11.26
N LEU A 42 11.98 5.68 -10.25
CA LEU A 42 10.77 4.82 -10.22
C LEU A 42 9.64 5.59 -9.53
N PRO A 43 9.06 6.61 -10.19
CA PRO A 43 7.87 7.27 -9.70
C PRO A 43 6.67 6.33 -9.84
N VAL A 44 5.94 6.12 -8.75
CA VAL A 44 4.66 5.41 -8.75
C VAL A 44 3.56 6.33 -8.25
N ILE A 45 2.40 6.27 -8.89
CA ILE A 45 1.21 7.07 -8.57
C ILE A 45 0.09 6.10 -8.27
N ARG A 46 -0.54 6.24 -7.09
CA ARG A 46 -1.66 5.41 -6.61
C ARG A 46 -1.41 3.91 -6.81
N TYR A 47 -0.21 3.46 -6.47
CA TYR A 47 0.16 2.04 -6.56
C TYR A 47 -0.63 1.24 -5.53
N ARG A 48 -1.43 0.28 -6.01
CA ARG A 48 -2.25 -0.65 -5.23
C ARG A 48 -1.38 -1.73 -4.61
N THR A 49 -1.15 -1.67 -3.29
CA THR A 49 -0.35 -2.68 -2.58
C THR A 49 -1.08 -4.00 -2.42
N ARG A 50 -2.42 -3.96 -2.52
CA ARG A 50 -3.34 -5.03 -2.12
C ARG A 50 -3.29 -5.36 -0.63
N ASP A 51 -2.58 -4.62 0.21
CA ASP A 51 -2.54 -4.87 1.64
C ASP A 51 -3.73 -4.18 2.33
N LEU A 52 -4.45 -4.93 3.18
CA LEU A 52 -5.59 -4.42 3.94
C LEU A 52 -5.12 -3.87 5.29
N THR A 53 -5.40 -2.61 5.55
CA THR A 53 -4.99 -1.88 6.77
C THR A 53 -5.84 -0.60 6.92
N ARG A 54 -5.43 0.28 7.83
CA ARG A 54 -5.98 1.62 8.02
C ARG A 54 -4.86 2.59 8.40
N LEU A 55 -5.10 3.87 8.16
CA LEU A 55 -4.24 4.94 8.66
C LEU A 55 -4.71 5.42 10.03
N LEU A 56 -3.75 5.59 10.93
CA LEU A 56 -3.95 6.05 12.29
C LEU A 56 -3.19 7.36 12.51
N PRO A 57 -3.64 8.21 13.45
CA PRO A 57 -2.91 9.42 13.79
C PRO A 57 -1.48 9.10 14.28
N GLY A 58 -0.56 10.00 13.95
CA GLY A 58 0.82 9.97 14.42
C GLY A 58 0.88 10.07 15.94
N THR A 59 1.84 9.37 16.55
CA THR A 59 2.06 9.41 18.01
C THR A 59 3.43 10.01 18.32
N ALA A 60 4.51 9.27 18.08
CA ALA A 60 5.89 9.70 18.35
C ALA A 60 6.50 10.58 17.24
N ARG A 61 5.81 10.70 16.11
CA ARG A 61 6.19 11.48 14.93
C ARG A 61 4.95 12.16 14.38
N THR A 62 5.15 13.23 13.63
CA THR A 62 4.08 13.99 12.97
C THR A 62 3.39 13.21 11.85
N MET A 63 4.03 12.17 11.32
CA MET A 63 3.48 11.33 10.25
C MET A 63 2.39 10.38 10.78
N ARG A 64 1.36 10.16 9.95
CA ARG A 64 0.36 9.09 10.15
C ARG A 64 1.04 7.72 10.23
N ARG A 65 0.41 6.80 10.93
CA ARG A 65 0.86 5.41 11.09
C ARG A 65 -0.05 4.48 10.33
N MET A 66 0.51 3.40 9.82
CA MET A 66 -0.27 2.28 9.32
C MET A 66 -0.55 1.33 10.50
N ASP A 67 -1.78 0.81 10.58
CA ASP A 67 -2.07 -0.30 11.50
C ASP A 67 -1.45 -1.61 10.99
N ARG A 68 -1.49 -2.66 11.79
CA ARG A 68 -1.05 -3.99 11.34
C ARG A 68 -1.83 -4.40 10.10
N ILE A 69 -1.13 -4.93 9.10
CA ILE A 69 -1.74 -5.51 7.90
C ILE A 69 -2.60 -6.70 8.33
N SER A 70 -3.90 -6.65 8.03
CA SER A 70 -4.88 -7.68 8.41
C SER A 70 -5.03 -8.78 7.36
N GLY A 71 -4.61 -8.54 6.12
CA GLY A 71 -4.71 -9.48 5.01
C GLY A 71 -4.39 -8.80 3.68
N ARG A 72 -4.76 -9.45 2.58
CA ARG A 72 -4.66 -8.88 1.24
C ARG A 72 -6.00 -8.92 0.51
N SER A 73 -6.20 -7.97 -0.39
CA SER A 73 -7.39 -7.86 -1.24
C SER A 73 -7.32 -8.75 -2.49
N ASP A 74 -6.19 -9.44 -2.72
CA ASP A 74 -6.00 -10.41 -3.79
C ASP A 74 -5.86 -11.84 -3.25
N ASP A 75 -5.85 -12.82 -4.15
CA ASP A 75 -5.71 -14.25 -3.83
C ASP A 75 -4.27 -14.66 -3.44
N MET A 76 -3.37 -13.70 -3.15
CA MET A 76 -1.98 -14.03 -2.85
C MET A 76 -1.86 -14.67 -1.47
N LEU A 77 -1.24 -15.85 -1.43
CA LEU A 77 -0.94 -16.58 -0.21
C LEU A 77 0.51 -16.30 0.22
N ILE A 78 0.71 -16.03 1.51
CA ILE A 78 2.04 -15.95 2.11
C ILE A 78 2.36 -17.31 2.73
N ILE A 79 3.15 -18.13 2.05
CA ILE A 79 3.57 -19.46 2.53
C ILE A 79 5.04 -19.39 2.93
N ARG A 80 5.33 -19.54 4.23
CA ARG A 80 6.70 -19.47 4.79
C ARG A 80 7.47 -18.20 4.39
N GLY A 81 6.77 -17.06 4.34
CA GLY A 81 7.38 -15.76 3.98
C GLY A 81 7.60 -15.55 2.49
N VAL A 82 7.17 -16.48 1.64
CA VAL A 82 7.20 -16.34 0.18
C VAL A 82 5.81 -15.95 -0.31
N ASN A 83 5.76 -14.91 -1.14
CA ASN A 83 4.56 -14.49 -1.85
C ASN A 83 4.27 -15.47 -2.99
N VAL A 84 3.17 -16.22 -2.86
CA VAL A 84 2.72 -17.21 -3.85
C VAL A 84 1.38 -16.75 -4.40
N PHE A 85 1.35 -16.47 -5.69
CA PHE A 85 0.10 -16.28 -6.43
C PHE A 85 -0.35 -17.65 -6.95
N PRO A 86 -1.54 -18.16 -6.57
CA PRO A 86 -2.10 -19.30 -7.25
C PRO A 86 -2.36 -18.89 -8.70
N LEU A 87 -1.66 -19.53 -9.65
CA LEU A 87 -1.97 -19.41 -11.07
C LEU A 87 -3.38 -20.01 -11.27
N ALA A 88 -4.40 -19.16 -11.22
CA ALA A 88 -5.77 -19.60 -11.32
C ALA A 88 -5.98 -20.27 -12.68
N ALA A 89 -6.43 -21.52 -12.66
CA ALA A 89 -7.14 -22.10 -13.78
C ALA A 89 -8.34 -21.18 -14.09
N GLY A 90 -8.20 -20.38 -15.15
CA GLY A 90 -9.31 -19.74 -15.86
C GLY A 90 -10.23 -18.84 -15.03
N ARG A 91 -9.74 -17.67 -14.61
CA ARG A 91 -10.55 -16.44 -14.66
C ARG A 91 -9.60 -15.28 -14.94
N GLY A 92 -9.82 -14.63 -16.09
CA GLY A 92 -8.85 -13.70 -16.68
C GLY A 92 -8.46 -12.57 -15.74
N ASP A 93 -7.21 -12.61 -15.29
CA ASP A 93 -6.52 -11.45 -14.77
C ASP A 93 -6.04 -10.61 -15.97
N PRO A 94 -6.49 -9.35 -16.11
CA PRO A 94 -6.00 -8.48 -17.18
C PRO A 94 -4.69 -7.83 -16.74
N GLN A 95 -3.67 -8.62 -16.41
CA GLN A 95 -2.31 -8.13 -16.12
C GLN A 95 -1.26 -9.14 -16.58
N VAL A 96 -1.28 -9.48 -17.89
CA VAL A 96 -0.09 -9.77 -18.70
C VAL A 96 -0.25 -9.07 -20.03
#